data_AF-A0A7W4CVK7-F1
#
_entry.id   AF-A0A7W4CVK7-F1
#
_cell.length_a   1.000
_cell.length_b   1.000
_cell.length_c   1.000
_cell.angle_alpha   90.00
_cell.angle_beta   90.00
_cell.angle_gamma   90.00
#
_symmetry.space_group_name_H-M   'P 1'
#
loop_
_entity.id
_entity.type
_entity.pdbx_description
1 polymer ?
#
loop_
_entity_poly.entity_id
_entity_poly.type
_entity_poly.pdbx_seq_one_letter_code
_entity_poly.pdbx_strand_id
1 'polypeptide(L)'
;MTTATPAATVAPSDIPAIRSALLRYRIMAYVVGVLLVVLVCVGLPLKYIWRDGRVVVWTGMPHGWLYMVLLITAYDLGRRVKWSIKWFLVIMAAGTVPFLSFVAEHFATKNVRATIAASETE
;
A
#
# COMPACT_ATOMS: atom_id res chain seq x y z
N MET A 1 -8.26 -9.33 -39.95
CA MET A 1 -8.26 -8.02 -39.26
C MET A 1 -8.49 -8.29 -37.78
N THR A 2 -7.42 -8.35 -37.00
CA THR A 2 -7.50 -8.60 -35.55
C THR A 2 -7.29 -7.25 -34.87
N THR A 3 -8.37 -6.68 -34.33
CA THR A 3 -8.32 -5.38 -33.64
C THR A 3 -7.59 -5.57 -32.30
N ALA A 4 -6.34 -5.11 -32.21
CA ALA A 4 -5.67 -4.97 -30.94
C ALA A 4 -6.43 -3.91 -30.13
N THR A 5 -7.06 -4.33 -29.03
CA THR A 5 -7.59 -3.41 -28.02
C THR A 5 -6.42 -2.59 -27.48
N PRO A 6 -6.40 -1.25 -27.62
CA PRO A 6 -5.31 -0.46 -27.08
C PRO A 6 -5.30 -0.66 -25.57
N ALA A 7 -4.15 -1.11 -25.04
CA ALA A 7 -3.90 -1.11 -23.62
C ALA A 7 -4.15 0.32 -23.14
N ALA A 8 -4.96 0.48 -22.10
CA ALA A 8 -5.46 1.79 -21.69
C ALA A 8 -4.32 2.76 -21.34
N THR A 9 -3.97 3.63 -22.29
CA THR A 9 -3.03 4.73 -22.14
C THR A 9 -3.57 5.70 -21.08
N VAL A 10 -2.74 6.03 -20.09
CA VAL A 10 -3.09 7.02 -19.06
C VAL A 10 -2.98 8.41 -19.68
N ALA A 11 -4.02 9.23 -19.57
CA ALA A 11 -3.98 10.57 -20.12
C ALA A 11 -2.91 11.43 -19.40
N PRO A 12 -2.14 12.28 -20.11
CA PRO A 12 -1.11 13.13 -19.50
C PRO A 12 -1.63 14.03 -18.37
N SER A 13 -2.92 14.40 -18.43
CA SER A 13 -3.62 15.17 -17.39
C SER A 13 -3.76 14.45 -16.04
N ASP A 14 -3.75 13.12 -16.05
CA ASP A 14 -4.03 12.29 -14.86
C ASP A 14 -2.77 11.94 -14.08
N ILE A 15 -1.60 12.10 -14.70
CA ILE A 15 -0.28 11.83 -14.12
C ILE A 15 -0.06 12.57 -12.77
N PRO A 16 -0.32 13.89 -12.63
CA PRO A 16 -0.18 14.58 -11.33
C PRO A 16 -1.12 14.03 -10.26
N ALA A 17 -2.34 13.61 -10.63
CA ALA A 17 -3.29 13.01 -9.70
C ALA A 17 -2.81 11.63 -9.22
N ILE A 18 -2.25 10.81 -10.12
CA ILE A 18 -1.67 9.49 -9.81
C ILE A 18 -0.45 9.63 -8.89
N ARG A 19 0.46 10.59 -9.16
CA ARG A 19 1.59 10.86 -8.27
C ARG A 19 1.14 11.26 -6.86
N SER A 20 0.11 12.10 -6.77
CA SER A 20 -0.45 12.55 -5.49
C SER A 20 -1.12 11.40 -4.72
N ALA A 21 -1.87 10.54 -5.40
CA ALA A 21 -2.47 9.34 -4.81
C ALA A 21 -1.41 8.35 -4.32
N LEU A 22 -0.35 8.13 -5.11
CA LEU A 22 0.79 7.28 -4.72
C LEU A 22 1.48 7.81 -3.47
N LEU A 23 1.70 9.13 -3.38
CA LEU A 23 2.33 9.73 -2.20
C LEU A 23 1.50 9.52 -0.93
N ARG A 24 0.17 9.69 -1.01
CA ARG A 24 -0.73 9.40 0.12
C ARG A 24 -0.69 7.92 0.52
N TYR A 25 -0.74 7.02 -0.46
CA TYR A 25 -0.61 5.58 -0.23
C TYR A 25 0.74 5.23 0.42
N ARG A 26 1.84 5.81 -0.06
CA ARG A 26 3.19 5.64 0.52
C ARG A 26 3.21 6.03 1.99
N ILE A 27 2.76 7.24 2.31
CA ILE A 27 2.75 7.73 3.70
C ILE A 27 1.95 6.76 4.57
N MET A 28 0.76 6.34 4.13
CA MET A 28 -0.06 5.39 4.89
C MET A 28 0.62 4.03 5.04
N ALA A 29 1.27 3.51 3.99
CA ALA A 29 2.01 2.25 4.03
C ALA A 29 3.18 2.29 5.02
N TYR A 30 3.94 3.38 5.05
CA TYR A 30 5.01 3.58 6.03
C TYR A 30 4.47 3.71 7.45
N VAL A 31 3.42 4.50 7.67
CA VAL A 31 2.83 4.69 9.00
C VAL A 31 2.29 3.36 9.55
N VAL A 32 1.51 2.63 8.76
CA VAL A 32 0.95 1.32 9.13
C VAL A 32 2.07 0.30 9.34
N GLY A 33 3.05 0.26 8.44
CA GLY A 33 4.18 -0.67 8.50
C GLY A 33 5.08 -0.45 9.71
N VAL A 34 5.45 0.79 10.01
CA VAL A 34 6.24 1.14 11.20
C VAL A 34 5.48 0.80 12.47
N LEU A 35 4.18 1.11 12.51
CA LEU A 35 3.35 0.82 13.67
C LEU A 35 3.19 -0.70 13.91
N LEU A 36 3.10 -1.51 12.85
CA LEU A 36 3.18 -2.97 12.95
C LEU A 36 4.55 -3.46 13.43
N VAL A 37 5.64 -2.88 12.94
CA VAL A 37 6.99 -3.24 13.40
C VAL A 37 7.14 -2.94 14.88
N VAL A 38 6.64 -1.81 15.38
CA VAL A 38 6.65 -1.50 16.82
C VAL A 38 5.76 -2.48 17.61
N LEU A 39 4.55 -2.77 17.13
CA LEU A 39 3.65 -3.76 17.74
C LEU A 39 4.34 -5.13 17.90
N VAL A 40 5.04 -5.59 16.86
CA VAL A 40 5.66 -6.92 16.82
C VAL A 40 7.01 -6.95 17.54
N CYS A 41 7.92 -6.02 17.24
CA CYS A 41 9.28 -6.01 17.79
C CYS A 41 9.36 -5.43 19.21
N VAL A 42 8.38 -4.64 19.65
CA VAL A 42 8.35 -4.07 21.01
C VAL A 42 7.16 -4.63 21.78
N GLY A 43 5.95 -4.57 21.19
CA GLY A 43 4.72 -4.98 21.87
C GLY A 43 4.71 -6.47 22.25
N LEU A 44 5.12 -7.38 21.35
CA LEU A 44 5.18 -8.81 21.68
C LEU A 44 6.24 -9.14 22.74
N PRO A 45 7.52 -8.75 22.61
CA PRO A 45 8.50 -9.06 23.67
C PRO A 45 8.11 -8.44 25.01
N LEU A 46 7.55 -7.22 25.04
CA LEU A 46 7.08 -6.62 26.29
C LEU A 46 5.91 -7.40 26.92
N LYS A 47 4.97 -7.86 26.09
CA LYS A 47 3.84 -8.68 26.54
C LYS A 47 4.27 -10.08 27.01
N TYR A 48 5.21 -10.72 26.33
CA TYR A 48 5.60 -12.11 26.64
C TYR A 48 6.65 -12.19 27.74
N ILE A 49 7.61 -11.27 27.81
CA ILE A 49 8.70 -11.29 28.80
C ILE A 49 8.28 -10.54 30.07
N TRP A 50 7.70 -9.34 29.94
CA TRP A 50 7.33 -8.48 31.08
C TRP A 50 5.86 -8.54 31.47
N ARG A 51 5.04 -9.34 30.76
CA ARG A 51 3.58 -9.47 30.98
C ARG A 51 2.83 -8.13 30.89
N ASP A 52 3.43 -7.10 30.28
CA ASP A 52 2.79 -5.80 30.07
C ASP A 52 2.29 -5.67 28.64
N GLY A 53 0.96 -5.73 28.48
CA GLY A 53 0.28 -5.67 27.19
C GLY A 53 -0.04 -4.25 26.71
N ARG A 54 0.32 -3.19 27.44
CA ARG A 54 -0.09 -1.81 27.12
C ARG A 54 0.32 -1.38 25.73
N VAL A 55 1.57 -1.65 25.33
CA VAL A 55 2.08 -1.30 24.00
C VAL A 55 1.27 -1.96 22.89
N VAL A 56 0.84 -3.22 23.10
CA VAL A 56 0.02 -3.96 22.13
C VAL A 56 -1.36 -3.31 21.95
N VAL A 57 -1.99 -2.86 23.04
CA VAL A 57 -3.30 -2.19 22.96
C VAL A 57 -3.17 -0.82 22.30
N TRP A 58 -2.17 -0.04 22.72
CA TRP A 58 -1.92 1.32 22.22
C TRP A 58 -1.51 1.36 20.75
N THR A 59 -0.87 0.33 20.23
CA THR A 59 -0.49 0.25 18.81
C THR A 59 -1.51 -0.55 17.99
N GLY A 60 -2.13 -1.59 18.55
CA GLY A 60 -3.11 -2.42 17.86
C GLY A 60 -4.39 -1.68 17.47
N MET A 61 -4.94 -0.85 18.36
CA MET A 61 -6.14 -0.05 18.02
C MET A 61 -5.90 0.92 16.85
N PRO A 62 -4.85 1.79 16.90
CA PRO A 62 -4.53 2.66 15.77
C PRO A 62 -4.19 1.89 14.49
N HIS A 63 -3.54 0.72 14.59
CA HIS A 63 -3.24 -0.12 13.44
C HIS A 63 -4.51 -0.47 12.67
N GLY A 64 -5.54 -0.99 13.37
CA GLY A 64 -6.78 -1.41 12.74
C GLY A 64 -7.48 -0.28 11.97
N TRP A 65 -7.51 0.92 12.55
CA TRP A 65 -8.07 2.09 11.88
C TRP A 65 -7.24 2.54 10.67
N LEU A 66 -5.92 2.68 10.85
CA LEU A 66 -5.01 3.09 9.78
C LEU A 66 -4.98 2.06 8.63
N TYR A 67 -5.16 0.78 8.94
CA TYR A 67 -5.26 -0.28 7.95
C TYR A 67 -6.49 -0.11 7.04
N MET A 68 -7.64 0.31 7.58
CA MET A 68 -8.81 0.63 6.74
C MET A 68 -8.52 1.82 5.80
N VAL A 69 -7.84 2.86 6.30
CA VAL A 69 -7.44 4.02 5.48
C VAL A 69 -6.44 3.61 4.39
N LEU A 70 -5.49 2.72 4.72
CA LEU A 70 -4.56 2.13 3.75
C LEU A 70 -5.32 1.39 2.64
N LEU A 71 -6.28 0.54 2.98
CA LEU A 71 -7.08 -0.18 1.96
C LEU A 71 -7.86 0.77 1.05
N ILE A 72 -8.43 1.84 1.60
CA ILE A 72 -9.13 2.87 0.79
C ILE A 72 -8.16 3.56 -0.17
N THR A 73 -6.98 3.98 0.30
CA THR A 73 -5.99 4.65 -0.55
C THR A 73 -5.39 3.69 -1.59
N ALA A 74 -5.16 2.43 -1.22
CA ALA A 74 -4.73 1.37 -2.13
C ALA A 74 -5.77 1.07 -3.21
N TYR A 75 -7.06 1.06 -2.84
CA TYR A 75 -8.15 0.88 -3.77
C TYR A 75 -8.29 2.08 -4.72
N ASP A 76 -8.25 3.32 -4.23
CA ASP A 76 -8.29 4.53 -5.08
C ASP A 76 -7.13 4.53 -6.09
N LEU A 77 -5.91 4.25 -5.63
CA LEU A 77 -4.75 4.13 -6.53
C LEU A 77 -4.93 2.98 -7.52
N GLY A 78 -5.29 1.79 -7.05
CA GLY A 78 -5.48 0.60 -7.89
C GLY A 78 -6.55 0.81 -8.97
N ARG A 79 -7.62 1.56 -8.68
CA ARG A 79 -8.66 1.91 -9.66
C ARG A 79 -8.13 2.87 -10.73
N ARG A 80 -7.30 3.84 -10.35
CA ARG A 80 -6.67 4.80 -11.30
C ARG A 80 -5.66 4.12 -12.22
N VAL A 81 -4.87 3.17 -11.70
CA VAL A 81 -3.83 2.45 -12.46
C VAL A 81 -4.33 1.09 -13.00
N LYS A 82 -5.64 0.81 -12.88
CA LYS A 82 -6.31 -0.43 -13.32
C LYS A 82 -5.62 -1.73 -12.83
N TRP A 83 -5.16 -1.75 -11.59
CA TRP A 83 -4.58 -2.96 -11.00
C TRP A 83 -5.58 -4.10 -10.88
N SER A 84 -5.11 -5.32 -11.12
CA SER A 84 -5.93 -6.53 -10.94
C SER A 84 -6.27 -6.76 -9.46
N ILE A 85 -7.36 -7.50 -9.21
CA ILE A 85 -7.80 -7.84 -7.85
C ILE A 85 -6.71 -8.60 -7.04
N LYS A 86 -5.84 -9.35 -7.74
CA LYS A 86 -4.71 -10.06 -7.12
C LYS A 86 -3.74 -9.09 -6.45
N TRP A 87 -3.54 -7.93 -7.06
CA TRP A 87 -2.68 -6.87 -6.53
C TRP A 87 -3.27 -6.27 -5.24
N PHE A 88 -4.58 -6.07 -5.21
CA PHE A 88 -5.27 -5.62 -4.01
C PHE A 88 -5.16 -6.66 -2.87
N LEU A 89 -5.32 -7.94 -3.17
CA LEU A 89 -5.12 -9.02 -2.19
C LEU A 89 -3.70 -9.06 -1.63
N VAL A 90 -2.68 -8.81 -2.47
CA VAL A 90 -1.28 -8.72 -2.00
C VAL A 90 -1.09 -7.55 -1.05
N ILE A 91 -1.66 -6.37 -1.32
CA ILE A 91 -1.59 -5.22 -0.42
C ILE A 91 -2.30 -5.51 0.91
N MET A 92 -3.47 -6.15 0.83
CA MET A 92 -4.23 -6.57 2.01
C MET A 92 -3.42 -7.55 2.88
N ALA A 93 -2.77 -8.55 2.26
CA ALA A 93 -1.89 -9.48 2.97
C ALA A 93 -0.61 -8.80 3.49
N ALA A 94 -0.07 -7.83 2.75
CA ALA A 94 1.13 -7.10 3.16
C ALA A 94 0.89 -6.16 4.34
N GLY A 95 -0.35 -5.70 4.53
CA GLY A 95 -0.74 -4.88 5.66
C GLY A 95 -0.92 -5.64 6.98
N THR A 96 -0.84 -6.98 7.00
CA THR A 96 -0.91 -7.81 8.22
C THR A 96 0.41 -8.44 8.62
N VAL A 97 1.36 -8.56 7.68
CA VAL A 97 2.69 -9.10 7.95
C VAL A 97 3.69 -7.96 8.13
N PRO A 98 4.37 -7.86 9.28
CA PRO A 98 5.43 -6.86 9.47
C PRO A 98 6.48 -7.03 8.36
N PHE A 99 7.07 -5.92 7.90
CA PHE A 99 8.00 -5.86 6.76
C PHE A 99 7.41 -5.99 5.36
N LEU A 100 6.38 -6.81 5.14
CA LEU A 100 5.77 -6.94 3.80
C LEU A 100 5.11 -5.64 3.32
N SER A 101 4.63 -4.79 4.23
CA SER A 101 4.11 -3.46 3.87
C SER A 101 5.15 -2.60 3.12
N PHE A 102 6.44 -2.71 3.46
CA PHE A 102 7.52 -1.99 2.77
C PHE A 102 7.76 -2.57 1.37
N VAL A 103 7.69 -3.89 1.24
CA VAL A 103 7.84 -4.59 -0.04
C VAL A 103 6.68 -4.22 -0.97
N ALA A 104 5.43 -4.25 -0.48
CA ALA A 104 4.25 -3.86 -1.24
C ALA A 104 4.31 -2.39 -1.71
N GLU A 105 4.83 -1.48 -0.88
CA GLU A 105 5.10 -0.09 -1.28
C GLU A 105 6.12 -0.02 -2.42
N HIS A 106 7.24 -0.74 -2.31
CA HIS A 106 8.27 -0.75 -3.33
C HIS A 106 7.74 -1.24 -4.69
N PHE A 107 6.99 -2.35 -4.70
CA PHE A 107 6.39 -2.88 -5.92
C PHE A 107 5.29 -1.98 -6.48
N ALA A 108 4.48 -1.35 -5.61
CA ALA A 108 3.49 -0.37 -6.01
C ALA A 108 4.14 0.82 -6.75
N THR A 109 5.20 1.39 -6.17
CA THR A 109 5.94 2.49 -6.79
C THR A 109 6.55 2.09 -8.14
N LYS A 110 7.10 0.88 -8.24
CA LYS A 110 7.66 0.37 -9.50
C LYS A 110 6.60 0.21 -10.59
N ASN A 111 5.43 -0.34 -10.26
CA ASN A 111 4.34 -0.50 -11.22
C ASN A 111 3.79 0.84 -11.71
N VAL A 112 3.56 1.80 -10.81
CA VAL A 112 3.05 3.12 -11.23
C VAL A 112 4.06 3.83 -12.14
N ARG A 113 5.36 3.76 -11.84
CA ARG A 113 6.40 4.31 -12.73
C ARG A 113 6.41 3.63 -14.10
N ALA A 114 6.24 2.31 -14.14
CA ALA A 114 6.17 1.56 -15.39
C ALA A 114 4.93 1.96 -16.22
N THR A 115 3.77 2.14 -15.57
CA THR A 115 2.55 2.59 -16.24
C THR A 115 2.69 4.00 -16.80
N ILE A 116 3.30 4.93 -16.06
CA ILE A 116 3.55 6.30 -16.54
C ILE A 116 4.54 6.30 -17.72
N ALA A 117 5.62 5.51 -17.64
CA ALA A 117 6.61 5.43 -18.71
C ALA A 117 6.01 4.85 -20.01
N ALA A 118 5.14 3.84 -19.91
CA ALA A 118 4.45 3.26 -21.06
C ALA A 118 3.51 4.27 -21.76
N SER A 119 2.88 5.18 -20.99
CA SER A 119 2.02 6.24 -21.56
C SER A 119 2.78 7.42 -22.17
N GLU A 120 4.07 7.57 -21.90
CA GLU A 120 4.92 8.62 -22.50
C GLU A 120 5.54 8.18 -23.84
N THR A 121 5.57 6.87 -24.11
CA THR A 121 6.13 6.29 -25.35
C THR A 121 5.10 6.08 -26.48
N GLU A 122 3.81 6.24 -26.20
CA GLU A 122 2.72 6.26 -27.19
C GLU A 122 2.42 7.70 -27.63
#